data_AF-A0A847ZE74-F1
#
_entry.id   AF-A0A847ZE74-F1
#
_cell.length_a   1.000
_cell.length_b   1.000
_cell.length_c   1.000
_cell.angle_alpha   90.00
_cell.angle_beta   90.00
_cell.angle_gamma   90.00
#
_symmetry.space_group_name_H-M   'P 1'
#
loop_
_entity.id
_entity.type
_entity.pdbx_description
1 polymer ?
#
loop_
_entity_poly.entity_id
_entity_poly.type
_entity_poly.pdbx_seq_one_letter_code
_entity_poly.pdbx_strand_id
1 'polypeptide(L)' 'MKTLSVTVPDHLAECINDYVKAGFFLSEPDVVLAAMSEFVRRNRMDLMERFAREDIEWAIKEAHAAK' A
#
# COMPACT_ATOMS: atom_id res chain seq x y z
N MET A 1 16.69 -7.61 -1.63
CA MET A 1 15.24 -7.36 -1.80
C MET A 1 14.47 -8.22 -0.82
N LYS A 2 13.28 -7.78 -0.37
CA LYS A 2 12.38 -8.59 0.46
C LYS A 2 11.17 -8.99 -0.39
N THR A 3 10.66 -10.21 -0.19
CA THR A 3 9.51 -10.74 -0.94
C THR A 3 8.26 -10.67 -0.06
N LEU A 4 7.17 -10.15 -0.63
CA LEU A 4 5.83 -10.18 -0.03
C LEU A 4 5.00 -11.23 -0.78
N SER A 5 4.28 -12.07 -0.05
CA SER A 5 3.26 -12.95 -0.62
C SER A 5 1.91 -12.56 -0.04
N VAL A 6 0.92 -12.37 -0.90
CA VAL A 6 -0.42 -11.96 -0.51
C VAL A 6 -1.44 -12.65 -1.40
N THR A 7 -2.56 -13.08 -0.82
CA THR A 7 -3.69 -13.59 -1.58
C THR A 7 -4.52 -12.42 -2.08
N VAL A 8 -4.80 -12.39 -3.37
CA VAL A 8 -5.66 -11.39 -4.01
C VAL A 8 -6.81 -12.08 -4.74
N PRO A 9 -7.91 -11.38 -5.02
CA PRO A 9 -8.97 -11.91 -5.86
C PRO A 9 -8.47 -12.29 -7.26
N ASP A 10 -9.02 -13.37 -7.85
CA ASP A 10 -8.58 -13.89 -9.15
C ASP A 10 -8.65 -12.83 -10.26
N HIS A 11 -9.74 -12.06 -10.31
CA HIS A 11 -9.91 -10.98 -11.29
C HIS A 11 -8.77 -9.93 -11.23
N LEU A 12 -8.24 -9.66 -10.03
CA LEU A 12 -7.17 -8.70 -9.86
C LEU A 12 -5.85 -9.28 -10.36
N ALA A 13 -5.59 -10.57 -10.10
CA ALA A 13 -4.43 -11.27 -10.63
C ALA A 13 -4.45 -11.30 -12.17
N GLU A 14 -5.61 -11.53 -12.78
CA GLU A 14 -5.81 -11.46 -14.23
C GLU A 14 -5.49 -10.07 -14.78
N CYS A 15 -6.04 -9.00 -14.17
CA CYS A 15 -5.74 -7.63 -14.58
C CYS A 15 -4.25 -7.29 -14.49
N ILE A 16 -3.55 -7.76 -13.45
CA ILE A 16 -2.10 -7.56 -13.31
C ILE A 16 -1.36 -8.23 -14.47
N ASN A 17 -1.71 -9.47 -14.80
CA ASN A 17 -1.10 -10.21 -15.90
C ASN A 17 -1.37 -9.58 -17.27
N ASP A 18 -2.56 -9.02 -17.48
CA ASP A 18 -2.93 -8.36 -18.73
C ASP A 18 -2.05 -7.15 -19.04
N TYR A 19 -1.63 -6.39 -18.02
CA TYR A 19 -0.67 -5.29 -18.18
C TYR A 19 0.70 -5.76 -18.65
N VAL A 20 1.16 -6.91 -18.17
CA VAL A 20 2.44 -7.51 -18.60
C VAL A 20 2.31 -8.04 -20.03
N LYS A 21 1.24 -8.76 -20.35
CA LYS A 21 0.97 -9.27 -21.71
C LYS A 21 0.85 -8.17 -22.75
N ALA A 22 0.25 -7.04 -22.37
CA ALA A 22 0.14 -5.87 -23.22
C ALA A 22 1.46 -5.07 -23.36
N GLY A 23 2.52 -5.45 -22.63
CA GLY A 23 3.85 -4.85 -22.72
C GLY A 23 3.99 -3.52 -22.00
N PHE A 24 3.04 -3.13 -21.14
CA PHE A 24 3.14 -1.91 -20.33
C PHE A 24 4.17 -2.05 -19.20
N PHE A 25 4.36 -3.28 -18.70
CA PHE A 25 5.28 -3.59 -17.61
C PHE A 25 6.07 -4.86 -17.93
N LEU A 26 7.27 -4.96 -17.35
CA LEU A 26 8.19 -6.08 -17.56
C LEU A 26 7.80 -7.31 -16.74
N SER A 27 7.15 -7.11 -15.58
CA SER A 27 6.78 -8.18 -14.66
C SER A 27 5.58 -7.79 -13.78
N GLU A 28 4.90 -8.77 -13.20
CA GLU A 28 3.79 -8.53 -12.27
C GLU A 28 4.21 -7.70 -11.03
N PRO A 29 5.40 -7.94 -10.41
CA PRO A 29 5.89 -7.07 -9.35
C PRO A 29 6.01 -5.60 -9.74
N ASP A 30 6.38 -5.30 -11.00
CA ASP A 30 6.50 -3.90 -11.46
C ASP A 30 5.13 -3.22 -11.51
N VAL A 31 4.08 -3.94 -11.94
CA VAL A 31 2.69 -3.46 -11.92
C VAL A 31 2.27 -3.11 -10.50
N VAL A 32 2.54 -4.01 -9.54
CA VAL A 32 2.18 -3.83 -8.14
C VAL A 32 2.93 -2.65 -7.52
N LEU A 33 4.24 -2.54 -7.76
CA LEU A 33 5.05 -1.43 -7.26
C LEU A 33 4.60 -0.09 -7.83
N ALA A 34 4.26 -0.03 -9.12
CA ALA A 34 3.74 1.17 -9.75
C ALA A 34 2.37 1.57 -9.15
N ALA A 35 1.47 0.61 -8.97
CA ALA A 35 0.16 0.85 -8.36
C ALA A 35 0.28 1.34 -6.90
N MET A 36 1.15 0.73 -6.10
CA MET A 36 1.40 1.16 -4.71
C MET A 36 2.01 2.56 -4.66
N SER A 37 2.98 2.85 -5.51
CA SER A 37 3.63 4.16 -5.59
C SER A 37 2.62 5.25 -5.96
N GLU A 38 1.78 4.96 -6.95
CA GLU A 38 0.73 5.88 -7.39
C GLU A 38 -0.35 6.09 -6.32
N PHE A 39 -0.74 5.03 -5.60
CA PHE A 39 -1.66 5.13 -4.47
C PHE A 39 -1.10 6.04 -3.38
N VAL A 40 0.15 5.84 -2.96
CA VAL A 40 0.79 6.69 -1.94
C VAL A 40 0.89 8.12 -2.42
N ARG A 41 1.27 8.34 -3.67
CA ARG A 41 1.41 9.67 -4.26
C ARG A 41 0.07 10.43 -4.28
N ARG A 42 -1.02 9.77 -4.71
CA ARG A 42 -2.37 10.37 -4.77
C ARG A 42 -2.94 10.68 -3.40
N ASN A 43 -2.69 9.82 -2.42
CA ASN A 43 -3.31 9.92 -1.09
C ASN A 43 -2.36 10.51 -0.04
N ARG A 44 -1.24 11.14 -0.45
CA ARG A 44 -0.19 11.60 0.46
C ARG A 44 -0.72 12.45 1.62
N MET A 45 -1.59 13.43 1.32
CA MET A 45 -2.06 14.37 2.34
C MET A 45 -2.96 13.68 3.36
N ASP A 46 -3.92 12.89 2.89
CA ASP A 46 -4.84 12.14 3.75
C ASP A 46 -4.11 11.09 4.59
N LEU A 47 -3.12 10.40 4.00
CA LEU A 47 -2.26 9.47 4.72
C LEU A 47 -1.44 10.17 5.81
N MET A 48 -0.85 11.32 5.51
CA MET A 48 -0.09 12.11 6.49
C MET A 48 -0.98 12.56 7.65
N GLU A 49 -2.17 13.07 7.38
CA GLU A 49 -3.11 13.46 8.44
C GLU A 49 -3.53 12.25 9.28
N ARG A 50 -3.92 11.16 8.63
CA ARG A 50 -4.38 9.95 9.33
C ARG A 50 -3.29 9.39 10.23
N PHE A 51 -2.07 9.23 9.73
CA PHE A 51 -0.95 8.72 10.53
C PHE A 51 -0.60 9.65 11.70
N ALA A 52 -0.62 10.97 11.50
CA ALA A 52 -0.40 11.91 12.60
C ALA A 52 -1.47 11.77 13.70
N ARG A 53 -2.73 11.57 13.31
CA ARG A 53 -3.83 11.36 14.26
C ARG A 53 -3.71 10.03 15.00
N GLU A 54 -3.41 8.95 14.30
CA GLU A 54 -3.17 7.63 14.88
C GLU A 54 -2.00 7.66 15.89
N ASP A 55 -0.92 8.36 15.57
CA ASP A 55 0.23 8.54 16.46
C ASP A 55 -0.14 9.31 17.73
N ILE A 56 -0.93 10.39 17.61
CA ILE A 56 -1.43 11.16 18.77
C ILE A 56 -2.32 10.29 19.64
N GLU A 57 -3.27 9.56 19.03
CA GLU A 57 -4.17 8.67 19.76
C GLU A 57 -3.43 7.56 20.49
N TRP A 58 -2.40 6.99 19.85
CA TRP A 58 -1.52 6.02 20.48
C TRP A 58 -0.77 6.63 21.67
N ALA A 59 -0.18 7.82 21.51
CA ALA A 59 0.56 8.49 22.58
C ALA A 59 -0.31 8.82 23.81
N ILE A 60 -1.57 9.23 23.59
CA ILE A 60 -2.52 9.47 24.68
C ILE A 60 -2.85 8.17 25.43
N LYS A 61 -3.07 7.06 24.71
CA LYS A 61 -3.34 5.75 25.33
C LYS A 61 -2.15 5.28 26.17
N GLU A 62 -0.94 5.39 25.64
CA GLU A 62 0.28 4.99 26.34
C GLU A 62 0.49 5.82 27.61
N ALA A 63 0.29 7.14 27.54
CA ALA A 63 0.41 8.04 28.69
C ALA A 63 -0.63 7.76 29.79
N HIS A 64 -1.83 7.30 29.43
CA HIS A 64 -2.85 6.89 30.40
C HIS A 64 -2.59 5.50 30.99
N ALA A 65 -2.04 4.56 30.23
CA ALA A 65 -1.69 3.23 30.73
C ALA A 65 -0.51 3.24 31.71
N ALA A 66 0.35 4.26 31.65
CA ALA A 66 1.48 4.45 32.55
C ALA A 66 1.14 5.13 33.89
N LYS A 67 -0.12 5.50 34.12
CA LYS A 67 -0.63 6.08 35.37
C LYS A 67 -1.41 5.04 36.18
#